data_AF-A0A346KIN9-F1
#
_entry.id   AF-A0A346KIN9-F1
#
_cell.length_a   1.000
_cell.length_b   1.000
_cell.length_c   1.000
_cell.angle_alpha   90.00
_cell.angle_beta   90.00
_cell.angle_gamma   90.00
#
_symmetry.space_group_name_H-M   'P 1'
#
loop_
_entity.id
_entity.type
_entity.pdbx_description
1 polymer ?
#
loop_
_entity_poly.entity_id
_entity_poly.type
_entity_poly.pdbx_seq_one_letter_code
_entity_poly.pdbx_strand_id
1 'polypeptide(L)'
;AGWVELFVNLNDGTNEGIVHERRPYFSVQFHPEHTAGPADLEVLFDVFLALVRDGPASTVSVRERLNEKLRFVPPTPIVTERPTKVLILGSGGLSIGQAGEFDYSGSQAIKALREEHIQTVLINPNIATVQTSKGLADKVYFLPLTCQYVEQVIRAERPGGILVTFGGQTGLNCGVELERAGVFARYGVRIMGTPIQSIIETEDRQLFAERVAEIGEQVAPSAAVYSVEQAMEAADRI
;
A
#
# COMPACT_ATOMS: atom_id res chain seq x y z
N ALA A 1 -16.64 36.49 -17.07
CA ALA A 1 -16.20 36.48 -15.65
C ALA A 1 -16.89 35.30 -14.96
N GLY A 2 -16.17 34.54 -14.11
CA GLY A 2 -16.70 33.37 -13.39
C GLY A 2 -16.17 32.00 -13.83
N TRP A 3 -15.09 31.95 -14.61
CA TRP A 3 -14.36 30.72 -14.93
C TRP A 3 -13.15 30.57 -14.02
N VAL A 4 -12.88 29.34 -13.62
CA VAL A 4 -11.82 28.98 -12.68
C VAL A 4 -11.21 27.65 -13.10
N GLU A 5 -9.96 27.43 -12.71
CA GLU A 5 -9.25 26.17 -12.97
C GLU A 5 -9.94 24.99 -12.28
N LEU A 6 -10.01 23.86 -12.99
CA LEU A 6 -10.56 22.61 -12.50
C LEU A 6 -9.48 21.54 -12.32
N PHE A 7 -8.62 21.36 -13.32
CA PHE A 7 -7.51 20.42 -13.29
C PHE A 7 -6.22 21.14 -13.71
N VAL A 8 -5.09 20.69 -13.15
CA VAL A 8 -3.76 21.18 -13.45
C VAL A 8 -2.82 20.00 -13.70
N ASN A 9 -1.95 20.13 -14.68
CA ASN A 9 -0.93 19.15 -14.97
C ASN A 9 0.16 19.19 -13.88
N LEU A 10 0.43 18.06 -13.22
CA LEU A 10 1.43 18.01 -12.13
C LEU A 10 2.89 18.09 -12.62
N ASN A 11 3.15 17.85 -13.92
CA ASN A 11 4.51 17.88 -14.46
C ASN A 11 4.93 19.29 -14.88
N ASP A 12 4.05 20.06 -15.53
CA ASP A 12 4.39 21.35 -16.13
C ASP A 12 3.51 22.52 -15.68
N GLY A 13 2.50 22.27 -14.84
CA GLY A 13 1.60 23.30 -14.32
C GLY A 13 0.63 23.88 -15.34
N THR A 14 0.51 23.26 -16.52
CA THR A 14 -0.45 23.70 -17.54
C THR A 14 -1.89 23.40 -17.13
N ASN A 15 -2.83 24.18 -17.66
CA ASN A 15 -4.25 24.00 -17.38
C ASN A 15 -4.78 22.74 -18.08
N GLU A 16 -5.45 21.88 -17.32
CA GLU A 16 -6.03 20.62 -17.82
C GLU A 16 -7.56 20.60 -17.77
N GLY A 17 -8.17 21.75 -17.43
CA GLY A 17 -9.61 21.89 -17.39
C GLY A 17 -10.07 23.18 -16.70
N ILE A 18 -11.28 23.58 -17.05
CA ILE A 18 -11.94 24.79 -16.53
C ILE A 18 -13.36 24.47 -16.10
N VAL A 19 -13.85 25.20 -15.10
CA VAL A 19 -15.23 25.10 -14.61
C VAL A 19 -15.79 26.48 -14.33
N HIS A 20 -17.09 26.67 -14.56
CA HIS A 20 -17.75 27.90 -14.19
C HIS A 20 -18.20 27.82 -12.72
N GLU A 21 -18.01 28.90 -11.95
CA GLU A 21 -18.31 28.94 -10.50
C GLU A 21 -19.80 28.71 -10.12
N ARG A 22 -20.72 28.79 -11.09
CA ARG A 22 -22.17 28.82 -10.83
C ARG A 22 -22.99 28.10 -11.89
N ARG A 23 -22.58 28.25 -13.16
CA ARG A 23 -23.26 27.60 -14.29
C ARG A 23 -22.77 26.16 -14.43
N PRO A 24 -23.60 25.25 -14.99
CA PRO A 24 -23.24 23.84 -15.16
C PRO A 24 -22.28 23.63 -16.36
N TYR A 25 -21.21 24.42 -16.44
CA TYR A 25 -20.25 24.37 -17.54
C TYR A 25 -18.90 23.95 -16.99
N PHE A 26 -18.32 22.93 -17.63
CA PHE A 26 -16.95 22.52 -17.41
C PHE A 26 -16.37 21.94 -18.70
N SER A 27 -15.05 21.91 -18.78
CA SER A 27 -14.29 21.26 -19.85
C SER A 27 -13.03 20.68 -19.26
N VAL A 28 -12.52 19.64 -19.91
CA VAL A 28 -11.20 19.05 -19.66
C VAL A 28 -10.36 19.14 -20.93
N GLN A 29 -9.05 19.15 -20.77
CA GLN A 29 -8.08 19.15 -21.87
C GLN A 29 -7.68 17.74 -22.29
N PHE A 30 -7.78 16.77 -21.38
CA PHE A 30 -7.55 15.34 -21.60
C PHE A 30 -8.81 14.60 -22.09
N HIS A 31 -8.64 13.32 -22.41
CA HIS A 31 -9.65 12.44 -23.00
C HIS A 31 -10.17 11.41 -21.98
N PRO A 32 -11.28 11.69 -21.26
CA PRO A 32 -11.82 10.79 -20.24
C PRO A 32 -12.45 9.52 -20.81
N GLU A 33 -12.64 9.43 -22.13
CA GLU A 33 -13.10 8.23 -22.84
C GLU A 33 -12.02 7.15 -22.99
N HIS A 34 -10.77 7.46 -22.60
CA HIS A 34 -9.66 6.53 -22.34
C HIS A 34 -9.42 5.45 -23.40
N THR A 35 -9.80 5.68 -24.66
CA THR A 35 -9.63 4.71 -25.74
C THR A 35 -8.13 4.60 -26.08
N ALA A 36 -7.45 3.68 -25.39
CA ALA A 36 -5.98 3.53 -25.24
C ALA A 36 -5.31 4.29 -24.06
N GLY A 37 -6.07 4.69 -23.03
CA GLY A 37 -5.61 5.33 -21.78
C GLY A 37 -6.25 4.73 -20.53
N PRO A 38 -5.97 5.26 -19.32
CA PRO A 38 -6.57 4.78 -18.08
C PRO A 38 -8.04 5.22 -17.93
N ALA A 39 -8.88 4.33 -17.39
CA ALA A 39 -10.32 4.56 -17.22
C ALA A 39 -10.70 5.41 -15.98
N ASP A 40 -9.71 5.97 -15.29
CA ASP A 40 -9.85 6.58 -13.96
C ASP A 40 -10.83 7.77 -13.89
N LEU A 41 -11.09 8.43 -15.03
CA LEU A 41 -11.90 9.64 -15.10
C LEU A 41 -13.18 9.49 -15.94
N GLU A 42 -13.64 8.26 -16.19
CA GLU A 42 -14.97 8.02 -16.79
C GLU A 42 -16.11 8.68 -15.99
N VAL A 43 -15.93 8.83 -14.67
CA VAL A 43 -16.89 9.47 -13.76
C VAL A 43 -17.29 10.89 -14.18
N LEU A 44 -16.48 11.56 -15.02
CA LEU A 44 -16.84 12.86 -15.60
C LEU A 44 -18.10 12.78 -16.47
N PHE A 45 -18.33 11.66 -17.16
CA PHE A 45 -19.54 11.43 -17.93
C PHE A 45 -20.76 11.30 -17.02
N ASP A 46 -20.65 10.59 -15.90
CA ASP A 46 -21.72 10.49 -14.90
C ASP A 46 -22.10 11.85 -14.33
N VAL A 47 -21.11 12.69 -14.02
CA VAL A 47 -21.36 14.06 -13.54
C VAL A 47 -22.04 14.88 -14.63
N PHE A 48 -21.60 14.79 -15.88
CA PHE A 48 -22.25 15.47 -17.00
C PHE A 48 -23.72 15.04 -17.16
N LEU A 49 -23.99 13.74 -17.15
CA LEU A 49 -25.36 13.20 -17.26
C LEU A 49 -26.25 13.65 -16.08
N ALA A 50 -25.70 13.69 -14.87
CA ALA A 50 -26.41 14.21 -13.70
C ALA A 50 -26.78 15.70 -13.86
N LEU A 51 -25.87 16.52 -14.37
CA LEU A 51 -26.14 17.94 -14.64
C LEU A 51 -27.28 18.15 -15.65
N VAL A 52 -27.31 17.32 -16.70
CA VAL A 52 -28.39 17.36 -17.71
C VAL A 52 -29.73 16.96 -17.11
N ARG A 53 -29.76 15.93 -16.24
CA ARG A 53 -30.97 15.45 -15.58
C ARG A 53 -31.54 16.45 -14.56
N ASP A 54 -30.67 17.07 -13.76
CA ASP A 54 -31.09 17.98 -12.68
C ASP A 54 -31.56 19.34 -13.21
N GLY A 55 -31.16 19.69 -14.43
CA GLY A 55 -31.57 20.93 -15.09
C GLY A 55 -31.10 22.20 -14.35
N PRO A 56 -31.65 23.38 -14.69
CA PRO A 56 -31.20 24.67 -14.17
C PRO A 56 -31.55 24.91 -12.69
N ALA A 57 -32.28 24.00 -12.04
CA ALA A 57 -32.73 24.13 -10.65
C ALA A 57 -31.70 23.60 -9.62
N SER A 58 -30.63 22.94 -10.06
CA SER A 58 -29.58 22.45 -9.17
C SER A 58 -28.86 23.60 -8.45
N THR A 59 -28.82 23.54 -7.12
CA THR A 59 -28.06 24.48 -6.27
C THR A 59 -26.60 24.08 -6.09
N VAL A 60 -26.24 22.83 -6.40
CA VAL A 60 -24.88 22.29 -6.24
C VAL A 60 -24.07 22.57 -7.50
N SER A 61 -22.89 23.16 -7.33
CA SER A 61 -21.97 23.48 -8.43
C SER A 61 -21.33 22.22 -9.02
N VAL A 62 -20.85 22.30 -10.26
CA VAL A 62 -20.11 21.20 -10.91
C VAL A 62 -18.88 20.81 -10.10
N ARG A 63 -18.15 21.80 -9.56
CA ARG A 63 -16.96 21.58 -8.75
C ARG A 63 -17.27 20.79 -7.48
N GLU A 64 -18.35 21.11 -6.78
CA GLU A 64 -18.75 20.36 -5.57
C GLU A 64 -19.10 18.92 -5.89
N ARG A 65 -19.84 18.67 -6.98
CA ARG A 65 -20.16 17.31 -7.44
C ARG A 65 -18.91 16.50 -7.76
N LEU A 66 -17.96 17.11 -8.47
CA LEU A 66 -16.69 16.46 -8.81
C LEU A 66 -15.86 16.17 -7.57
N ASN A 67 -15.72 17.14 -6.67
CA ASN A 67 -15.00 16.94 -5.42
C ASN A 67 -15.66 15.85 -4.58
N GLU A 68 -16.99 15.77 -4.51
CA GLU A 68 -17.67 14.70 -3.79
C GLU A 68 -17.44 13.32 -4.42
N LYS A 69 -17.51 13.22 -5.74
CA LYS A 69 -17.32 11.97 -6.49
C LYS A 69 -15.87 11.47 -6.46
N LEU A 70 -14.91 12.38 -6.51
CA LEU A 70 -13.47 12.06 -6.51
C LEU A 70 -12.87 12.01 -5.11
N ARG A 71 -13.61 12.40 -4.07
CA ARG A 71 -13.11 12.38 -2.69
C ARG A 71 -12.98 10.94 -2.21
N PHE A 72 -11.74 10.55 -1.95
CA PHE A 72 -11.43 9.37 -1.16
C PHE A 72 -11.48 9.72 0.33
N VAL A 73 -12.29 8.98 1.10
CA VAL A 73 -12.27 9.04 2.57
C VAL A 73 -11.75 7.69 3.07
N PRO A 74 -10.54 7.64 3.64
CA PRO A 74 -9.99 6.39 4.12
C PRO A 74 -10.81 5.87 5.32
N PRO A 75 -11.04 4.54 5.44
CA PRO A 75 -11.76 3.97 6.58
C PRO A 75 -11.10 4.25 7.93
N THR A 76 -9.76 4.38 7.91
CA THR A 76 -8.94 4.72 9.08
C THR A 76 -8.17 6.01 8.78
N PRO A 77 -8.10 6.97 9.72
CA PRO A 77 -7.33 8.20 9.52
C PRO A 77 -5.87 7.90 9.14
N ILE A 78 -5.40 8.54 8.07
CA ILE A 78 -4.00 8.45 7.64
C ILE A 78 -3.14 9.17 8.67
N VAL A 79 -2.24 8.45 9.33
CA VAL A 79 -1.32 9.05 10.29
C VAL A 79 -0.20 9.74 9.53
N THR A 80 -0.15 11.07 9.61
CA THR A 80 0.87 11.90 8.94
C THR A 80 2.14 12.09 9.77
N GLU A 81 2.10 11.76 11.06
CA GLU A 81 3.27 11.85 11.94
C GLU A 81 4.33 10.81 11.57
N ARG A 82 5.51 11.32 11.21
CA ARG A 82 6.66 10.52 10.80
C ARG A 82 7.42 10.01 12.03
N PRO A 83 7.74 8.70 12.10
CA PRO A 83 8.56 8.18 13.19
C PRO A 83 9.98 8.70 13.08
N THR A 84 10.64 8.92 14.22
CA THR A 84 12.06 9.31 14.28
C THR A 84 13.01 8.15 14.03
N LYS A 85 12.56 6.92 14.30
CA LYS A 85 13.32 5.68 14.11
C LYS A 85 12.43 4.58 13.53
N VAL A 86 12.95 3.91 12.50
CA VAL A 86 12.28 2.80 11.80
C VAL A 86 13.15 1.55 11.83
N LEU A 87 12.52 0.42 12.15
CA LEU A 87 13.10 -0.92 12.05
C LEU A 87 12.77 -1.54 10.69
N ILE A 88 13.74 -2.15 10.04
CA ILE A 88 13.59 -2.80 8.73
C ILE A 88 13.96 -4.27 8.91
N LEU A 89 13.07 -5.15 8.49
CA LEU A 89 13.36 -6.59 8.41
C LEU A 89 13.94 -6.89 7.03
N GLY A 90 15.19 -7.34 6.99
CA GLY A 90 15.84 -7.79 5.76
C GLY A 90 15.33 -9.15 5.29
N SER A 91 15.95 -9.71 4.25
CA SER A 91 15.52 -11.00 3.68
C SER A 91 16.03 -12.24 4.38
N GLY A 92 17.06 -12.12 5.22
CA GLY A 92 17.76 -13.28 5.73
C GLY A 92 18.63 -13.95 4.67
N GLY A 93 18.86 -15.25 4.83
CA GLY A 93 19.70 -16.03 3.91
C GLY A 93 19.08 -16.12 2.51
N LEU A 94 19.92 -16.17 1.48
CA LEU A 94 19.49 -16.40 0.11
C LEU A 94 18.93 -17.82 -0.02
N SER A 95 17.73 -17.94 -0.59
CA SER A 95 17.06 -19.21 -0.87
C SER A 95 16.50 -19.18 -2.29
N ILE A 96 16.27 -20.35 -2.89
CA ILE A 96 15.58 -20.42 -4.20
C ILE A 96 14.19 -19.80 -4.04
N GLY A 97 13.86 -18.81 -4.88
CA GLY A 97 12.61 -18.05 -4.78
C GLY A 97 12.65 -16.85 -3.83
N GLN A 98 13.78 -16.60 -3.14
CA GLN A 98 14.00 -15.42 -2.31
C GLN A 98 15.47 -15.00 -2.40
N ALA A 99 15.79 -14.16 -3.38
CA ALA A 99 17.16 -13.87 -3.77
C ALA A 99 17.57 -12.42 -3.44
N GLY A 100 18.40 -11.84 -4.30
CA GLY A 100 18.98 -10.51 -4.12
C GLY A 100 18.01 -9.35 -4.34
N GLU A 101 16.77 -9.57 -4.81
CA GLU A 101 15.83 -8.47 -5.00
C GLU A 101 15.55 -7.71 -3.70
N PHE A 102 15.57 -8.43 -2.57
CA PHE A 102 15.30 -7.86 -1.25
C PHE A 102 16.49 -7.11 -0.64
N ASP A 103 17.71 -7.49 -1.02
CA ASP A 103 18.92 -6.71 -0.71
C ASP A 103 18.82 -5.32 -1.35
N TYR A 104 18.43 -5.30 -2.63
CA TYR A 104 18.20 -4.06 -3.36
C TYR A 104 17.03 -3.24 -2.80
N SER A 105 15.84 -3.84 -2.65
CA SER A 105 14.65 -3.11 -2.20
C SER A 105 14.80 -2.59 -0.77
N GLY A 106 15.39 -3.37 0.12
CA GLY A 106 15.70 -2.95 1.49
C GLY A 106 16.71 -1.80 1.54
N SER A 107 17.68 -1.77 0.62
CA SER A 107 18.63 -0.65 0.48
C SER A 107 17.95 0.63 0.00
N GLN A 108 16.97 0.54 -0.92
CA GLN A 108 16.16 1.69 -1.34
C GLN A 108 15.30 2.23 -0.20
N ALA A 109 14.71 1.34 0.62
CA ALA A 109 13.95 1.75 1.79
C ALA A 109 14.82 2.52 2.80
N ILE A 110 16.05 2.05 3.06
CA ILE A 110 17.01 2.76 3.92
C ILE A 110 17.35 4.14 3.34
N LYS A 111 17.59 4.23 2.03
CA LYS A 111 17.88 5.49 1.34
C LYS A 111 16.73 6.50 1.50
N ALA A 112 15.48 6.09 1.25
CA ALA A 112 14.31 6.94 1.37
C ALA A 112 14.11 7.45 2.81
N LEU A 113 14.27 6.57 3.81
CA LEU A 113 14.19 6.95 5.22
C LEU A 113 15.27 7.97 5.60
N ARG A 114 16.49 7.80 5.07
CA ARG A 114 17.61 8.72 5.31
C ARG A 114 17.37 10.11 4.70
N GLU A 115 16.79 10.19 3.50
CA GLU A 115 16.41 11.46 2.85
C GLU A 115 15.39 12.24 3.69
N GLU A 116 14.54 11.52 4.42
CA GLU A 116 13.55 12.10 5.34
C GLU A 116 14.06 12.27 6.79
N HIS A 117 15.37 12.13 7.02
CA HIS A 117 16.02 12.25 8.33
C HIS A 117 15.50 11.27 9.41
N ILE A 118 15.07 10.08 9.00
CA ILE A 118 14.58 9.02 9.88
C ILE A 118 15.72 8.04 10.18
N GLN A 119 15.97 7.77 11.46
CA GLN A 119 16.99 6.81 11.89
C GLN A 119 16.59 5.39 11.50
N THR A 120 17.53 4.64 10.94
CA THR A 120 17.30 3.28 10.42
C THR A 120 17.99 2.21 11.26
N VAL A 121 17.22 1.21 11.66
CA VAL A 121 17.74 -0.03 12.24
C VAL A 121 17.40 -1.18 11.31
N LEU A 122 18.40 -1.96 10.92
CA LEU A 122 18.25 -3.13 10.07
C LEU A 122 18.49 -4.42 10.87
N ILE A 123 17.64 -5.43 10.68
CA ILE A 123 17.96 -6.81 11.06
C ILE A 123 18.12 -7.64 9.78
N ASN A 124 19.31 -8.18 9.56
CA ASN A 124 19.55 -9.13 8.47
C ASN A 124 20.72 -10.06 8.85
N PRO A 125 20.49 -11.39 9.00
CA PRO A 125 21.56 -12.33 9.31
C PRO A 125 22.51 -12.59 8.12
N ASN A 126 22.15 -12.22 6.90
CA ASN A 126 23.00 -12.44 5.72
C ASN A 126 24.09 -11.37 5.59
N ILE A 127 25.29 -11.74 6.00
CA ILE A 127 26.50 -10.90 5.97
C ILE A 127 27.00 -10.56 4.56
N ALA A 128 26.51 -11.24 3.53
CA ALA A 128 26.98 -11.08 2.14
C ALA A 128 26.01 -10.21 1.31
N THR A 129 25.50 -9.11 1.91
CA THR A 129 24.52 -8.21 1.29
C THR A 129 25.03 -6.77 1.26
N VAL A 130 24.65 -6.01 0.24
CA VAL A 130 24.92 -4.56 0.19
C VAL A 130 24.15 -3.85 1.30
N GLN A 131 22.95 -4.33 1.62
CA GLN A 131 22.07 -3.82 2.66
C GLN A 131 22.76 -3.71 4.04
N THR A 132 23.68 -4.63 4.33
CA THR A 132 24.43 -4.67 5.61
C THR A 132 25.77 -3.95 5.57
N SER A 133 26.09 -3.28 4.45
CA SER A 133 27.32 -2.50 4.30
C SER A 133 27.40 -1.33 5.27
N LYS A 134 28.61 -1.06 5.76
CA LYS A 134 28.87 0.00 6.72
C LYS A 134 28.41 1.35 6.18
N GLY A 135 27.56 2.04 6.94
CA GLY A 135 27.11 3.41 6.64
C GLY A 135 25.87 3.51 5.76
N LEU A 136 25.29 2.37 5.35
CA LEU A 136 23.99 2.38 4.68
C LEU A 136 22.86 2.59 5.68
N ALA A 137 22.65 1.64 6.60
CA ALA A 137 21.79 1.81 7.78
C ALA A 137 22.59 2.39 8.96
N ASP A 138 21.92 3.10 9.87
CA ASP A 138 22.56 3.67 11.06
C ASP A 138 23.00 2.57 12.04
N LYS A 139 22.21 1.50 12.14
CA LYS A 139 22.54 0.33 12.95
C LYS A 139 22.10 -0.97 12.28
N VAL A 140 22.97 -1.97 12.33
CA VAL A 140 22.72 -3.30 11.74
C VAL A 140 22.83 -4.37 12.83
N TYR A 141 21.85 -5.26 12.86
CA TYR A 141 21.81 -6.46 13.69
C TYR A 141 21.91 -7.70 12.80
N PHE A 142 22.98 -8.47 12.98
CA PHE A 142 23.15 -9.79 12.37
C PHE A 142 22.48 -10.86 13.24
N LEU A 143 21.14 -10.80 13.32
CA LEU A 143 20.32 -11.71 14.11
C LEU A 143 19.32 -12.46 13.22
N PRO A 144 18.89 -13.68 13.60
CA PRO A 144 17.82 -14.38 12.91
C PRO A 144 16.52 -13.58 12.88
N LEU A 145 15.77 -13.66 11.79
CA LEU A 145 14.46 -13.03 11.64
C LEU A 145 13.35 -13.92 12.21
N THR A 146 13.39 -14.09 13.53
CA THR A 146 12.34 -14.78 14.28
C THR A 146 11.68 -13.82 15.26
N CYS A 147 10.42 -14.08 15.62
CA CYS A 147 9.64 -13.25 16.54
C CYS A 147 10.42 -12.94 17.83
N GLN A 148 11.11 -13.93 18.40
CA GLN A 148 11.90 -13.77 19.63
C GLN A 148 13.04 -12.75 19.48
N TYR A 149 13.86 -12.84 18.43
CA TYR A 149 15.01 -11.94 18.26
C TYR A 149 14.56 -10.54 17.82
N VAL A 150 13.55 -10.46 16.94
CA VAL A 150 13.02 -9.17 16.51
C VAL A 150 12.36 -8.42 17.67
N GLU A 151 11.63 -9.11 18.56
CA GLU A 151 11.08 -8.50 19.77
C GLU A 151 12.18 -7.93 20.68
N GLN A 152 13.30 -8.63 20.84
CA GLN A 152 14.44 -8.13 21.63
C GLN A 152 15.02 -6.84 21.04
N VAL A 153 15.14 -6.76 19.71
CA VAL A 153 15.59 -5.53 19.03
C VAL A 153 14.56 -4.41 19.19
N ILE A 154 13.26 -4.69 19.02
CA ILE A 154 12.18 -3.71 19.27
C ILE A 154 12.27 -3.16 20.70
N ARG A 155 12.47 -4.03 21.69
CA ARG A 155 12.59 -3.66 23.10
C ARG A 155 13.82 -2.76 23.36
N ALA A 156 14.94 -3.04 22.71
CA ALA A 156 16.18 -2.29 22.88
C ALA A 156 16.15 -0.94 22.13
N GLU A 157 15.65 -0.94 20.89
CA GLU A 157 15.73 0.21 19.99
C GLU A 157 14.54 1.15 20.07
N ARG A 158 13.37 0.67 20.53
CA ARG A 158 12.11 1.41 20.61
C ARG A 158 11.77 2.16 19.31
N PRO A 159 11.69 1.47 18.15
CA PRO A 159 11.34 2.11 16.89
C PRO A 159 9.88 2.58 16.92
N GLY A 160 9.60 3.74 16.32
CA GLY A 160 8.23 4.23 16.16
C GLY A 160 7.50 3.62 14.96
N GLY A 161 8.25 2.98 14.05
CA GLY A 161 7.72 2.28 12.88
C GLY A 161 8.54 1.05 12.50
N ILE A 162 7.92 0.11 11.79
CA ILE A 162 8.57 -1.09 11.25
C ILE A 162 8.15 -1.33 9.81
N LEU A 163 9.10 -1.74 8.97
CA LEU A 163 8.89 -2.18 7.59
C LEU A 163 9.15 -3.69 7.49
N VAL A 164 8.10 -4.45 7.15
CA VAL A 164 8.14 -5.92 7.04
C VAL A 164 8.09 -6.42 5.58
N THR A 165 7.79 -5.53 4.64
CA THR A 165 7.53 -5.85 3.22
C THR A 165 8.78 -5.91 2.34
N PHE A 166 9.96 -5.56 2.86
CA PHE A 166 11.22 -5.57 2.11
C PHE A 166 12.11 -6.79 2.40
N GLY A 167 11.61 -7.75 3.19
CA GLY A 167 12.34 -8.92 3.64
C GLY A 167 11.88 -10.25 3.03
N GLY A 168 11.15 -10.20 1.91
CA GLY A 168 10.53 -11.39 1.32
C GLY A 168 9.59 -12.11 2.28
N GLN A 169 9.38 -13.41 2.07
CA GLN A 169 8.48 -14.21 2.89
C GLN A 169 8.97 -14.30 4.35
N THR A 170 10.29 -14.34 4.56
CA THR A 170 10.87 -14.38 5.91
C THR A 170 10.45 -13.15 6.73
N GLY A 171 10.58 -11.95 6.15
CA GLY A 171 10.18 -10.70 6.79
C GLY A 171 8.67 -10.61 7.03
N LEU A 172 7.87 -10.98 6.02
CA LEU A 172 6.40 -10.98 6.11
C LEU A 172 5.89 -11.93 7.19
N ASN A 173 6.31 -13.20 7.17
CA ASN A 173 5.92 -14.19 8.16
C ASN A 173 6.33 -13.76 9.57
N CYS A 174 7.54 -13.23 9.75
CA CYS A 174 7.97 -12.70 11.04
C CYS A 174 7.08 -11.53 11.51
N GLY A 175 6.71 -10.63 10.60
CA GLY A 175 5.75 -9.56 10.87
C GLY A 175 4.39 -10.07 11.33
N VAL A 176 3.84 -11.09 10.67
CA VAL A 176 2.55 -11.71 11.04
C VAL A 176 2.64 -12.36 12.42
N GLU A 177 3.72 -13.07 12.72
CA GLU A 177 3.91 -13.69 14.04
C GLU A 177 4.08 -12.66 15.16
N LEU A 178 4.76 -11.53 14.90
CA LEU A 178 4.88 -10.42 15.85
C LEU A 178 3.52 -9.77 16.15
N GLU A 179 2.66 -9.61 15.14
CA GLU A 179 1.31 -9.10 15.30
C GLU A 179 0.45 -10.07 16.12
N ARG A 180 0.47 -11.37 15.78
CA ARG A 180 -0.23 -12.43 16.52
C ARG A 180 0.20 -12.49 18.00
N ALA A 181 1.49 -12.26 18.27
CA ALA A 181 2.03 -12.18 19.62
C ALA A 181 1.72 -10.86 20.35
N GLY A 182 1.05 -9.91 19.70
CA GLY A 182 0.69 -8.60 20.24
C GLY A 182 1.89 -7.68 20.50
N VAL A 183 3.04 -7.93 19.84
CA VAL A 183 4.30 -7.23 20.08
C VAL A 183 4.21 -5.77 19.65
N PHE A 184 3.61 -5.50 18.49
CA PHE A 184 3.48 -4.15 17.96
C PHE A 184 2.64 -3.26 18.88
N ALA A 185 1.48 -3.76 19.34
CA ALA A 185 0.65 -3.06 20.32
C ALA A 185 1.37 -2.85 21.67
N ARG A 186 2.05 -3.88 22.19
CA ARG A 186 2.77 -3.83 23.47
C ARG A 186 3.86 -2.76 23.50
N TYR A 187 4.52 -2.51 22.37
CA TYR A 187 5.63 -1.56 22.29
C TYR A 187 5.31 -0.28 21.51
N GLY A 188 4.08 -0.11 21.04
CA GLY A 188 3.66 1.08 20.29
C GLY A 188 4.36 1.21 18.93
N VAL A 189 4.73 0.09 18.30
CA VAL A 189 5.42 0.08 17.00
C VAL A 189 4.36 0.05 15.91
N ARG A 190 4.42 1.00 14.98
CA ARG A 190 3.49 1.04 13.84
C ARG A 190 4.05 0.28 12.66
N ILE A 191 3.25 -0.57 12.05
CA ILE A 191 3.59 -1.15 10.75
C ILE A 191 3.42 -0.06 9.69
N MET A 192 4.48 0.18 8.92
CA MET A 192 4.50 1.20 7.88
C MET A 192 4.22 0.57 6.51
N GLY A 193 3.46 1.29 5.68
CA GLY A 193 3.04 0.81 4.37
C GLY A 193 1.75 -0.02 4.46
N THR A 194 1.71 -1.15 3.76
CA THR A 194 0.55 -2.04 3.72
C THR A 194 0.18 -2.53 5.12
N PRO A 195 -1.07 -2.37 5.57
CA PRO A 195 -1.52 -2.91 6.86
C PRO A 195 -1.31 -4.42 6.94
N ILE A 196 -0.97 -4.92 8.13
CA ILE A 196 -0.73 -6.35 8.34
C ILE A 196 -1.94 -7.22 8.02
N GLN A 197 -3.14 -6.69 8.25
CA GLN A 197 -4.37 -7.38 7.90
C GLN A 197 -4.47 -7.63 6.39
N SER A 198 -4.13 -6.64 5.57
CA SER A 198 -4.09 -6.81 4.12
C SER A 198 -3.04 -7.84 3.68
N ILE A 199 -1.88 -7.88 4.35
CA ILE A 199 -0.86 -8.91 4.10
C ILE A 199 -1.42 -10.31 4.40
N ILE A 200 -2.09 -10.50 5.55
CA ILE A 200 -2.70 -11.78 5.93
C ILE A 200 -3.76 -12.20 4.91
N GLU A 201 -4.60 -11.26 4.49
CA GLU A 201 -5.68 -11.50 3.51
C GLU A 201 -5.16 -11.85 2.13
N THR A 202 -3.99 -11.36 1.73
CA THR A 202 -3.38 -11.70 0.43
C THR A 202 -2.57 -13.00 0.45
N GLU A 203 -2.02 -13.37 1.61
CA GLU A 203 -1.19 -14.59 1.75
C GLU A 203 -2.05 -15.86 1.96
N ASP A 204 -3.23 -15.72 2.58
CA ASP A 204 -4.19 -16.82 2.68
C ASP A 204 -5.06 -16.89 1.41
N ARG A 205 -4.94 -18.00 0.67
CA ARG A 205 -5.63 -18.19 -0.62
C ARG A 205 -7.15 -18.14 -0.50
N GLN A 206 -7.71 -18.59 0.62
CA GLN A 206 -9.16 -18.54 0.82
C GLN A 206 -9.61 -17.11 1.09
N LEU A 207 -8.94 -16.42 2.02
CA LEU A 207 -9.27 -15.01 2.31
C LEU A 207 -9.11 -14.13 1.08
N PHE A 208 -8.07 -14.37 0.27
CA PHE A 208 -7.86 -13.67 -0.99
C PHE A 208 -9.04 -13.85 -1.94
N ALA A 209 -9.48 -15.10 -2.16
CA ALA A 209 -10.62 -15.39 -3.03
C ALA A 209 -11.91 -14.73 -2.53
N GLU A 210 -12.14 -14.73 -1.22
CA GLU A 210 -13.28 -14.06 -0.58
C GLU A 210 -13.24 -12.54 -0.82
N ARG A 211 -12.08 -11.89 -0.63
CA ARG A 211 -11.89 -10.45 -0.89
C ARG A 211 -12.08 -10.06 -2.34
N VAL A 212 -11.62 -10.88 -3.28
CA VAL A 212 -11.83 -10.64 -4.72
C VAL A 212 -13.32 -10.78 -5.08
N ALA A 213 -14.02 -11.74 -4.49
CA ALA A 213 -15.45 -11.92 -4.71
C ALA A 213 -16.31 -10.76 -4.16
N GLU A 214 -15.89 -10.10 -3.07
CA GLU A 214 -16.60 -8.94 -2.49
C GLU A 214 -16.77 -7.78 -3.48
N ILE A 215 -15.84 -7.62 -4.44
CA ILE A 215 -15.91 -6.58 -5.47
C ILE A 215 -16.49 -7.08 -6.80
N GLY A 216 -16.98 -8.31 -6.84
CA GLY A 216 -17.56 -8.92 -8.04
C GLY A 216 -16.53 -9.45 -9.05
N GLU A 217 -15.25 -9.48 -8.68
CA GLU A 217 -14.18 -10.04 -9.49
C GLU A 217 -14.09 -11.56 -9.32
N GLN A 218 -13.41 -12.22 -10.26
CA GLN A 218 -13.36 -13.68 -10.34
C GLN A 218 -11.94 -14.22 -10.18
N VAL A 219 -11.81 -15.27 -9.37
CA VAL A 219 -10.63 -16.14 -9.33
C VAL A 219 -10.94 -17.45 -10.05
N ALA A 220 -9.89 -18.13 -10.54
CA ALA A 220 -10.06 -19.46 -11.10
C ALA A 220 -10.71 -20.41 -10.06
N PRO A 221 -11.56 -21.37 -10.49
CA PRO A 221 -12.10 -22.39 -9.60
C PRO A 221 -10.99 -23.03 -8.76
N SER A 222 -11.12 -22.91 -7.44
CA SER A 222 -10.07 -23.32 -6.50
C SER A 222 -10.68 -23.69 -5.15
N ALA A 223 -9.91 -24.43 -4.33
CA ALA A 223 -10.28 -24.77 -2.96
C ALA A 223 -9.03 -24.73 -2.07
N ALA A 224 -9.14 -24.08 -0.91
CA ALA A 224 -8.15 -24.20 0.15
C ALA A 224 -8.38 -25.53 0.89
N VAL A 225 -7.32 -26.32 1.03
CA VAL A 225 -7.37 -27.67 1.60
C VAL A 225 -6.23 -27.85 2.60
N TYR A 226 -6.47 -28.63 3.66
CA TYR A 226 -5.52 -28.82 4.77
C TYR A 226 -5.16 -30.29 4.98
N SER A 227 -5.61 -31.18 4.10
CA SER A 227 -5.31 -32.61 4.12
C SER A 227 -5.25 -33.16 2.69
N VAL A 228 -4.62 -34.33 2.54
CA VAL A 228 -4.49 -35.00 1.24
C VAL A 228 -5.87 -35.44 0.74
N GLU A 229 -6.71 -35.93 1.64
CA GLU A 229 -8.07 -36.37 1.35
C GLU A 229 -8.92 -35.22 0.78
N GLN A 230 -8.91 -34.05 1.46
CA GLN A 230 -9.59 -32.85 0.96
C GLN A 230 -9.05 -32.40 -0.40
N ALA A 231 -7.74 -32.54 -0.64
CA ALA A 231 -7.14 -32.19 -1.93
C ALA A 231 -7.65 -33.09 -3.06
N MET A 232 -7.80 -34.39 -2.81
CA MET A 232 -8.36 -35.34 -3.77
C MET A 232 -9.84 -35.03 -4.06
N GLU A 233 -10.64 -34.81 -3.01
CA GLU A 233 -12.06 -34.43 -3.15
C GLU A 233 -12.24 -33.12 -3.91
N ALA A 234 -11.37 -32.13 -3.65
CA ALA A 234 -11.39 -30.86 -4.37
C ALA A 234 -11.02 -31.04 -5.85
N ALA A 235 -10.03 -31.89 -6.16
CA ALA A 235 -9.61 -32.17 -7.53
C ALA A 235 -10.70 -32.89 -8.35
N ASP A 236 -11.52 -33.74 -7.74
CA ASP A 236 -12.64 -34.39 -8.42
C ASP A 236 -13.81 -33.42 -8.71
N ARG A 237 -13.91 -32.33 -7.92
CA ARG A 237 -14.99 -31.33 -8.03
C ARG A 237 -14.67 -30.19 -9.00
N ILE A 238 -13.40 -29.84 -9.16
CA ILE A 238 -12.90 -28.68 -9.93
C ILE A 238 -12.51 -29.10 -11.34
#